data_AF-A0A933C2A6-F1
#
_entry.id   AF-A0A933C2A6-F1
#
_cell.length_a   1.000
_cell.length_b   1.000
_cell.length_c   1.000
_cell.angle_alpha   90.00
_cell.angle_beta   90.00
_cell.angle_gamma   90.00
#
_symmetry.space_group_name_H-M   'P 1'
#
loop_
_entity.id
_entity.type
_entity.pdbx_description
1 polymer ?
#
loop_
_entity_poly.entity_id
_entity_poly.type
_entity_poly.pdbx_seq_one_letter_code
_entity_poly.pdbx_strand_id
1 'polypeptide(L)'
;MARYLPATGLAIGALFGVAGSFVTGTTQGILWEISSLGLIIGAILLAGRSGRNGEDEVAAGFVLLAIAEAVMSGGTAAGLSGSQAAFAAGTALYVPALLFIGGPKSYPVWVRLAGILAAIPFAITAFRIYAGGEVLPGSELPSAGYGLLTIAMIGWILRSLKR
;
A
#
# COMPACT_ATOMS: atom_id res chain seq x y z
N MET A 1 -4.71 16.08 -18.00
CA MET A 1 -5.60 15.48 -16.97
C MET A 1 -5.12 14.08 -16.54
N ALA A 2 -4.87 13.14 -17.47
CA ALA A 2 -4.53 11.74 -17.16
C ALA A 2 -3.28 11.50 -16.28
N ARG A 3 -2.29 12.42 -16.30
CA ARG A 3 -1.07 12.27 -15.49
C ARG A 3 -1.27 12.49 -13.99
N TYR A 4 -2.21 13.36 -13.62
CA TYR A 4 -2.43 13.79 -12.24
C TYR A 4 -3.27 12.79 -11.45
N LEU A 5 -4.19 12.08 -12.09
CA LEU A 5 -5.10 11.15 -11.40
C LEU A 5 -4.40 10.09 -10.53
N PRO A 6 -3.39 9.32 -11.00
CA PRO A 6 -2.68 8.38 -10.13
C PRO A 6 -1.90 9.09 -9.03
N ALA A 7 -1.28 10.24 -9.33
CA ALA A 7 -0.55 11.03 -8.35
C ALA A 7 -1.49 11.53 -7.24
N THR A 8 -2.69 12.00 -7.59
CA THR A 8 -3.72 12.44 -6.64
C THR A 8 -4.21 11.28 -5.79
N GLY A 9 -4.51 10.12 -6.38
CA GLY A 9 -4.93 8.93 -5.63
C GLY A 9 -3.88 8.51 -4.60
N LEU A 10 -2.62 8.39 -5.02
CA LEU A 10 -1.52 8.07 -4.11
C LEU A 10 -1.30 9.16 -3.05
N ALA A 11 -1.43 10.44 -3.40
CA ALA A 11 -1.28 11.53 -2.43
C ALA A 11 -2.39 11.49 -1.37
N ILE A 12 -3.64 11.25 -1.77
CA ILE A 12 -4.76 11.03 -0.84
C ILE A 12 -4.45 9.83 0.05
N GLY A 13 -4.03 8.71 -0.53
CA GLY A 13 -3.60 7.52 0.18
C GLY A 13 -2.58 7.83 1.29
N ALA A 14 -1.44 8.39 0.91
CA ALA A 14 -0.36 8.68 1.85
C ALA A 14 -0.79 9.68 2.95
N LEU A 15 -1.45 10.77 2.57
CA LEU A 15 -1.82 11.83 3.53
C LEU A 15 -2.82 11.32 4.56
N PHE A 16 -3.88 10.63 4.12
CA PHE A 16 -4.92 10.14 5.02
C PHE A 16 -4.47 8.92 5.82
N GLY A 17 -3.61 8.07 5.26
CA GLY A 17 -3.02 6.95 5.98
C GLY A 17 -2.17 7.43 7.16
N VAL A 18 -1.27 8.38 6.88
CA VAL A 18 -0.43 9.01 7.91
C VAL A 18 -1.28 9.78 8.92
N ALA A 19 -2.27 10.57 8.48
CA ALA A 19 -3.14 11.31 9.39
C ALA A 19 -3.94 10.37 10.32
N GLY A 20 -4.43 9.24 9.81
CA GLY A 20 -5.15 8.23 10.58
C GLY A 20 -4.29 7.60 11.69
N SER A 21 -2.97 7.54 11.51
CA SER A 21 -2.04 7.05 12.53
C SER A 21 -1.88 8.00 13.74
N PHE A 22 -2.33 9.25 13.64
CA PHE A 22 -2.24 10.25 14.73
C PHE A 22 -3.55 10.46 15.50
N VAL A 23 -4.62 9.77 15.12
CA VAL A 23 -5.93 9.82 15.79
C VAL A 23 -6.38 8.41 16.17
N THR A 24 -7.43 8.30 16.99
CA THR A 24 -7.94 7.01 17.48
C THR A 24 -9.45 6.88 17.31
N GLY A 25 -9.97 5.66 17.32
CA GLY A 25 -11.42 5.39 17.28
C GLY A 25 -12.02 5.57 15.89
N THR A 26 -13.26 6.03 15.80
CA THR A 26 -14.00 6.11 14.53
C THR A 26 -13.32 6.98 13.48
N THR A 27 -12.73 8.11 13.89
CA THR A 27 -12.03 9.01 12.97
C THR A 27 -10.82 8.34 12.32
N GLN A 28 -10.08 7.51 13.07
CA GLN A 28 -8.97 6.72 12.53
C GLN A 28 -9.45 5.77 11.43
N GLY A 29 -10.51 5.01 11.68
CA GLY A 29 -11.08 4.10 10.69
C GLY A 29 -11.53 4.82 9.40
N ILE A 30 -12.16 5.99 9.53
CA ILE A 30 -12.57 6.80 8.37
C ILE A 30 -11.37 7.28 7.57
N LEU A 31 -10.32 7.79 8.22
CA LEU A 31 -9.12 8.28 7.53
C LEU A 31 -8.39 7.13 6.83
N TRP A 32 -8.27 5.97 7.46
CA TRP A 32 -7.68 4.79 6.83
C TRP A 32 -8.53 4.26 5.67
N GLU A 33 -9.85 4.34 5.73
CA GLU A 33 -10.70 3.97 4.61
C GLU A 33 -10.50 4.90 3.41
N ILE A 34 -10.45 6.22 3.65
CA ILE A 34 -10.13 7.21 2.59
C ILE A 34 -8.75 6.95 2.01
N SER A 35 -7.79 6.56 2.85
CA SER A 35 -6.45 6.16 2.42
C SER A 35 -6.52 4.98 1.45
N SER A 36 -7.18 3.89 1.84
CA SER A 36 -7.31 2.70 0.99
C SER A 36 -7.98 3.00 -0.34
N LEU A 37 -9.05 3.80 -0.37
CA LEU A 37 -9.68 4.21 -1.63
C LEU A 37 -8.72 5.00 -2.54
N GLY A 38 -7.94 5.93 -1.97
CA GLY A 38 -6.90 6.67 -2.70
C GLY A 38 -5.84 5.73 -3.30
N LEU A 39 -5.36 4.78 -2.50
CA LEU A 39 -4.37 3.78 -2.90
C LEU A 39 -4.89 2.86 -4.00
N ILE A 40 -6.13 2.37 -3.89
CA ILE A 40 -6.78 1.55 -4.92
C ILE A 40 -6.82 2.29 -6.26
N ILE A 41 -7.32 3.53 -6.26
CA ILE A 41 -7.41 4.35 -7.48
C ILE A 41 -6.01 4.60 -8.06
N GLY A 42 -5.06 5.00 -7.23
CA GLY A 42 -3.68 5.27 -7.63
C GLY A 42 -3.01 4.06 -8.25
N ALA A 43 -3.13 2.91 -7.59
CA ALA A 43 -2.54 1.65 -8.01
C ALA A 43 -3.15 1.14 -9.32
N ILE A 44 -4.47 1.12 -9.48
CA ILE A 44 -5.12 0.67 -10.73
C ILE A 44 -4.72 1.53 -11.93
N LEU A 45 -4.65 2.85 -11.75
CA LEU A 45 -4.22 3.75 -12.82
C LEU A 45 -2.75 3.57 -13.19
N LEU A 46 -1.90 3.30 -12.20
CA LEU A 46 -0.49 2.97 -12.42
C LEU A 46 -0.30 1.59 -13.04
N ALA A 47 -1.12 0.60 -12.70
CA ALA A 47 -1.12 -0.70 -13.33
C ALA A 47 -1.40 -0.58 -14.83
N GLY A 48 -2.50 0.07 -15.19
CA GLY A 48 -2.86 0.28 -16.60
C GLY A 48 -1.83 1.10 -17.36
N ARG A 49 -1.15 2.05 -16.71
CA ARG A 49 -0.06 2.81 -17.32
C ARG A 49 1.19 1.96 -17.53
N SER A 50 1.56 1.14 -16.54
CA SER A 50 2.74 0.28 -16.60
C SER A 50 2.58 -0.78 -17.69
N GLY A 51 1.40 -1.40 -17.80
CA GLY A 51 1.10 -2.36 -18.88
C GLY A 51 1.15 -1.72 -20.27
N ARG A 52 0.63 -0.49 -20.44
CA ARG A 52 0.78 0.25 -21.71
C ARG A 52 2.23 0.57 -22.08
N ASN A 53 3.15 0.54 -21.12
CA ASN A 53 4.57 0.75 -21.34
C ASN A 53 5.37 -0.57 -21.47
N GLY A 54 4.70 -1.72 -21.47
CA GLY A 54 5.34 -3.04 -21.47
C GLY A 54 6.04 -3.40 -20.16
N GLU A 55 5.71 -2.71 -19.06
CA GLU A 55 6.22 -3.01 -17.71
C GLU A 55 5.24 -3.97 -17.01
N ASP A 56 5.09 -5.19 -17.53
CA ASP A 56 4.05 -6.13 -17.12
C ASP A 56 4.18 -6.59 -15.66
N GLU A 57 5.41 -6.81 -15.17
CA GLU A 57 5.64 -7.17 -13.76
C GLU A 57 5.25 -6.01 -12.84
N VAL A 58 5.61 -4.78 -13.21
CA VAL A 58 5.23 -3.58 -12.44
C VAL A 58 3.71 -3.40 -12.44
N ALA A 59 3.06 -3.66 -13.58
CA ALA A 59 1.61 -3.60 -13.69
C ALA A 59 0.94 -4.61 -12.76
N ALA A 60 1.40 -5.87 -12.78
CA ALA A 60 0.92 -6.92 -11.89
C ALA A 60 1.13 -6.55 -10.42
N GLY A 61 2.27 -5.95 -10.07
CA GLY A 61 2.54 -5.48 -8.72
C GLY A 61 1.54 -4.41 -8.25
N PHE A 62 1.19 -3.44 -9.10
CA PHE A 62 0.16 -2.45 -8.76
C PHE A 62 -1.26 -3.06 -8.69
N VAL A 63 -1.57 -4.08 -9.49
CA VAL A 63 -2.84 -4.81 -9.35
C VAL A 63 -2.90 -5.51 -7.98
N LEU A 64 -1.83 -6.21 -7.60
CA LEU A 64 -1.74 -6.87 -6.29
C LEU A 64 -1.87 -5.85 -5.14
N LEU A 65 -1.26 -4.67 -5.27
CA LEU A 65 -1.38 -3.59 -4.31
C LEU A 65 -2.85 -3.13 -4.17
N ALA A 66 -3.56 -2.94 -5.28
CA ALA A 66 -4.98 -2.56 -5.25
C ALA A 66 -5.87 -3.63 -4.61
N ILE A 67 -5.59 -4.92 -4.87
CA ILE A 67 -6.31 -6.04 -4.24
C ILE A 67 -6.02 -6.06 -2.73
N ALA A 68 -4.77 -5.85 -2.32
CA ALA A 68 -4.40 -5.79 -0.91
C ALA A 68 -5.20 -4.72 -0.15
N GLU A 69 -5.28 -3.51 -0.71
CA GLU A 69 -6.06 -2.41 -0.15
C GLU A 69 -7.56 -2.72 -0.09
N ALA A 70 -8.12 -3.29 -1.16
CA ALA A 70 -9.53 -3.67 -1.19
C ALA A 70 -9.87 -4.73 -0.13
N VAL A 71 -8.97 -5.68 0.09
CA VAL A 71 -9.10 -6.69 1.14
C VAL A 71 -9.05 -6.04 2.53
N MET A 72 -8.09 -5.13 2.77
CA MET A 72 -8.00 -4.42 4.05
C MET A 72 -9.22 -3.54 4.32
N SER A 73 -9.66 -2.77 3.32
CA SER A 73 -10.86 -1.91 3.36
C SER A 73 -12.11 -2.71 3.73
N GLY A 74 -12.26 -3.92 3.19
CA GLY A 74 -13.37 -4.82 3.56
C GLY A 74 -13.42 -5.17 5.05
N GLY A 75 -12.29 -5.09 5.76
CA GLY A 75 -12.21 -5.32 7.20
C GLY A 75 -12.41 -4.06 8.06
N THR A 76 -12.34 -2.86 7.50
CA THR A 76 -12.31 -1.59 8.26
C THR A 76 -13.51 -1.45 9.21
N ALA A 77 -14.71 -1.83 8.74
CA ALA A 77 -15.95 -1.72 9.51
C ALA A 77 -16.00 -2.63 10.75
N ALA A 78 -15.18 -3.70 10.79
CA ALA A 78 -15.12 -4.64 11.91
C ALA A 78 -14.26 -4.14 13.09
N GLY A 79 -13.64 -2.96 12.98
CA GLY A 79 -12.70 -2.43 13.97
C GLY A 79 -11.36 -3.16 13.98
N LEU A 80 -10.43 -2.74 14.84
CA LEU A 80 -9.03 -3.18 14.81
C LEU A 80 -8.85 -4.69 15.06
N SER A 81 -9.52 -5.24 16.08
CA SER A 81 -9.40 -6.68 16.38
C SER A 81 -10.25 -7.54 15.45
N GLY A 82 -11.40 -7.03 14.99
CA GLY A 82 -12.25 -7.75 14.02
C GLY A 82 -11.65 -7.81 12.61
N SER A 83 -10.76 -6.88 12.27
CA SER A 83 -10.12 -6.82 10.94
C SER A 83 -8.84 -7.65 10.82
N GLN A 84 -8.44 -8.42 11.84
CA GLN A 84 -7.19 -9.20 11.87
C GLN A 84 -6.99 -10.08 10.62
N ALA A 85 -8.03 -10.81 10.20
CA ALA A 85 -7.93 -11.68 9.02
C ALA A 85 -7.73 -10.88 7.71
N ALA A 86 -8.47 -9.78 7.54
CA ALA A 86 -8.33 -8.89 6.40
C ALA A 86 -6.96 -8.20 6.37
N PHE A 87 -6.47 -7.80 7.55
CA PHE A 87 -5.17 -7.18 7.71
C PHE A 87 -4.02 -8.15 7.40
N ALA A 88 -4.10 -9.40 7.87
CA ALA A 88 -3.14 -10.46 7.53
C ALA A 88 -3.10 -10.73 6.02
N ALA A 89 -4.27 -10.87 5.39
CA ALA A 89 -4.37 -11.11 3.96
C ALA A 89 -3.83 -9.93 3.13
N GLY A 90 -4.19 -8.70 3.51
CA GLY A 90 -3.69 -7.50 2.83
C GLY A 90 -2.17 -7.35 2.97
N THR A 91 -1.63 -7.52 4.18
CA THR A 91 -0.17 -7.41 4.39
C THR A 91 0.59 -8.53 3.70
N ALA A 92 0.01 -9.72 3.59
CA ALA A 92 0.57 -10.80 2.78
C ALA A 92 0.61 -10.44 1.29
N LEU A 93 -0.44 -9.81 0.75
CA LEU A 93 -0.50 -9.37 -0.65
C LEU A 93 0.42 -8.19 -0.97
N TYR A 94 0.70 -7.32 0.00
CA TYR A 94 1.71 -6.28 -0.16
C TYR A 94 3.10 -6.84 -0.47
N VAL A 95 3.46 -8.01 0.06
CA VAL A 95 4.79 -8.61 -0.16
C VAL A 95 5.08 -8.82 -1.66
N PRO A 96 4.32 -9.66 -2.39
CA PRO A 96 4.55 -9.82 -3.82
C PRO A 96 4.29 -8.53 -4.62
N ALA A 97 3.33 -7.70 -4.21
CA ALA A 97 3.07 -6.41 -4.85
C ALA A 97 4.34 -5.53 -4.88
N LEU A 98 4.98 -5.36 -3.72
CA LEU A 98 6.16 -4.51 -3.56
C LEU A 98 7.40 -5.09 -4.22
N LEU A 99 7.57 -6.42 -4.21
CA LEU A 99 8.66 -7.08 -4.93
C LEU A 99 8.51 -6.92 -6.45
N PHE A 100 7.29 -7.02 -6.98
CA PHE A 100 7.01 -6.86 -8.41
C PHE A 100 7.18 -5.40 -8.87
N ILE A 101 6.80 -4.42 -8.05
CA ILE A 101 7.03 -3.00 -8.34
C ILE A 101 8.52 -2.65 -8.22
N GLY A 102 9.19 -3.15 -7.18
CA GLY A 102 10.58 -2.81 -6.84
C GLY A 102 11.64 -3.59 -7.62
N GLY A 103 11.31 -4.76 -8.16
CA GLY A 103 12.24 -5.62 -8.90
C GLY A 103 12.78 -4.97 -10.18
N PRO A 104 11.93 -4.59 -11.13
CA PRO A 104 12.33 -4.00 -12.41
C PRO A 104 13.04 -2.64 -12.27
N LYS A 105 13.90 -2.30 -13.23
CA LYS A 105 14.66 -1.01 -13.25
C LYS A 105 13.82 0.20 -13.70
N SER A 106 12.50 0.08 -13.69
CA SER A 106 11.56 1.11 -14.13
C SER A 106 11.54 2.34 -13.21
N TYR A 107 11.85 2.15 -11.93
CA TYR A 107 11.91 3.20 -10.92
C TYR A 107 13.35 3.48 -10.45
N PRO A 108 13.64 4.69 -9.92
CA PRO A 108 14.93 4.99 -9.29
C PRO A 108 15.26 4.02 -8.16
N VAL A 109 16.57 3.79 -7.93
CA VAL A 109 17.05 2.79 -6.94
C VAL A 109 16.46 3.00 -5.55
N TRP A 110 16.33 4.23 -5.08
CA TRP A 110 15.80 4.53 -3.74
C TRP A 110 14.32 4.14 -3.60
N VAL A 111 13.50 4.32 -4.64
CA VAL A 111 12.08 3.92 -4.65
C VAL A 111 11.96 2.41 -4.57
N ARG A 112 12.80 1.72 -5.34
CA ARG A 112 12.84 0.26 -5.40
C ARG A 112 13.26 -0.33 -4.05
N LEU A 113 14.32 0.21 -3.46
CA LEU A 113 14.79 -0.21 -2.14
C LEU A 113 13.73 0.05 -1.06
N ALA A 114 13.08 1.22 -1.07
CA ALA A 114 12.01 1.50 -0.11
C ALA A 114 10.87 0.46 -0.21
N GLY A 115 10.41 0.13 -1.42
CA GLY A 115 9.39 -0.89 -1.62
C GLY A 115 9.84 -2.29 -1.18
N ILE A 116 11.03 -2.72 -1.59
CA ILE A 116 11.57 -4.04 -1.22
C ILE A 116 11.75 -4.16 0.30
N LEU A 117 12.27 -3.12 0.95
CA LEU A 117 12.45 -3.11 2.40
C LEU A 117 11.11 -3.06 3.14
N ALA A 118 10.09 -2.37 2.60
CA ALA A 118 8.73 -2.37 3.15
C ALA A 118 8.09 -3.77 3.16
N ALA A 119 8.46 -4.64 2.22
CA ALA A 119 7.92 -6.00 2.15
C ALA A 119 8.29 -6.85 3.38
N ILE A 120 9.44 -6.58 4.02
CA ILE A 120 9.92 -7.35 5.18
C ILE A 120 8.99 -7.23 6.39
N PRO A 121 8.68 -6.03 6.93
CA PRO A 121 7.77 -5.91 8.06
C PRO A 121 6.35 -6.41 7.74
N PHE A 122 5.86 -6.26 6.50
CA PHE A 122 4.56 -6.81 6.11
C PHE A 122 4.57 -8.34 6.08
N ALA A 123 5.64 -8.97 5.58
CA ALA A 123 5.79 -10.43 5.61
C ALA A 123 5.80 -10.97 7.05
N ILE A 124 6.57 -10.34 7.94
CA ILE A 124 6.63 -10.72 9.36
C ILE A 124 5.26 -10.52 10.03
N THR A 125 4.56 -9.41 9.71
CA THR A 125 3.22 -9.13 10.22
C THR A 125 2.22 -10.21 9.82
N ALA A 126 2.12 -10.51 8.53
CA ALA A 126 1.24 -11.54 8.01
C ALA A 126 1.54 -12.91 8.64
N PHE A 127 2.82 -13.28 8.70
CA PHE A 127 3.26 -14.53 9.32
C PHE A 127 2.82 -14.64 10.79
N ARG A 128 3.01 -13.58 11.59
CA ARG A 128 2.62 -13.57 13.00
C ARG A 128 1.12 -13.77 13.18
N ILE A 129 0.31 -13.13 12.35
CA ILE A 129 -1.15 -13.27 12.44
C ILE A 129 -1.58 -14.67 11.99
N TYR A 130 -1.04 -15.19 10.88
CA TYR A 130 -1.35 -16.55 10.44
C TYR A 130 -0.85 -17.65 11.39
N ALA A 131 0.18 -17.36 12.19
CA ALA A 131 0.65 -18.24 13.26
C ALA A 131 -0.22 -18.18 14.54
N GLY A 132 -1.35 -17.45 14.51
CA GLY A 132 -2.30 -17.33 15.63
C GLY A 132 -1.99 -16.19 16.60
N GLY A 133 -1.03 -15.32 16.29
CA GLY A 133 -0.77 -14.10 17.04
C GLY A 133 -1.72 -12.95 16.67
N GLU A 134 -1.67 -11.88 17.45
CA GLU A 134 -2.37 -10.63 17.15
C GLU A 134 -1.35 -9.53 16.84
N VAL A 135 -1.54 -8.84 15.71
CA VAL A 135 -0.74 -7.67 15.34
C VAL A 135 -1.69 -6.58 14.87
N LEU A 136 -1.69 -5.42 15.54
CA LEU A 136 -2.57 -4.32 15.17
C LEU A 136 -1.92 -3.44 14.10
N PRO A 137 -2.69 -2.83 13.18
CA PRO A 137 -2.16 -1.98 12.11
C PRO A 137 -1.28 -0.81 12.59
N GLY A 138 -1.57 -0.27 13.79
CA GLY A 138 -0.79 0.83 14.38
C GLY A 138 0.43 0.40 15.21
N SER A 139 0.74 -0.90 15.29
CA SER A 139 1.92 -1.38 16.02
C SER A 139 3.22 -1.06 15.27
N GLU A 140 4.37 -1.11 15.97
CA GLU A 140 5.67 -0.68 15.45
C GLU A 140 6.05 -1.35 14.12
N LEU A 141 5.82 -2.66 14.02
CA LEU A 141 6.26 -3.46 12.88
C LEU A 141 5.50 -3.08 11.58
N PRO A 142 4.15 -3.11 11.51
CA PRO A 142 3.42 -2.58 10.37
C PRO A 142 3.71 -1.10 10.11
N SER A 143 3.83 -0.28 11.15
CA SER A 143 4.11 1.16 11.00
C SER A 143 5.42 1.42 10.26
N ALA A 144 6.46 0.62 10.53
CA ALA A 144 7.70 0.67 9.76
C ALA A 144 7.49 0.33 8.27
N GLY A 145 6.65 -0.68 7.98
CA GLY A 145 6.25 -1.04 6.62
C GLY A 145 5.51 0.08 5.90
N TYR A 146 4.52 0.68 6.56
CA TYR A 146 3.77 1.82 6.03
C TYR A 146 4.64 3.07 5.82
N GLY A 147 5.61 3.33 6.69
CA GLY A 147 6.57 4.42 6.50
C GLY A 147 7.43 4.23 5.25
N LEU A 148 7.97 3.03 5.04
CA LEU A 148 8.74 2.70 3.84
C LEU A 148 7.88 2.69 2.56
N LEU A 149 6.65 2.18 2.65
CA LEU A 149 5.66 2.26 1.57
C LEU A 149 5.39 3.71 1.19
N THR A 150 5.20 4.60 2.17
CA THR A 150 5.00 6.03 1.95
C THR A 150 6.16 6.66 1.19
N ILE A 151 7.41 6.29 1.52
CA ILE A 151 8.60 6.73 0.78
C ILE A 151 8.54 6.23 -0.67
N ALA A 152 8.22 4.95 -0.90
CA ALA A 152 8.07 4.41 -2.25
C ALA A 152 6.98 5.15 -3.06
N MET A 153 5.85 5.45 -2.42
CA MET A 153 4.75 6.21 -3.03
C MET A 153 5.15 7.61 -3.46
N ILE A 154 5.99 8.32 -2.71
CA ILE A 154 6.55 9.62 -3.14
C ILE A 154 7.25 9.44 -4.49
N GLY A 155 8.03 8.37 -4.64
CA GLY A 155 8.69 8.02 -5.90
C GLY A 155 7.70 7.77 -7.05
N TRP A 156 6.63 7.03 -6.78
CA TRP A 156 5.58 6.75 -7.75
C TRP A 156 4.81 8.00 -8.16
N ILE A 157 4.50 8.90 -7.22
CA ILE A 157 3.89 10.22 -7.47
C ILE A 157 4.81 11.05 -8.37
N LEU A 158 6.09 11.19 -8.00
CA LEU A 158 7.05 11.98 -8.78
C LEU A 158 7.21 11.45 -10.21
N ARG A 159 7.22 10.12 -10.39
CA ARG A 159 7.26 9.51 -11.73
C ARG A 159 5.97 9.78 -12.50
N SER A 160 4.81 9.69 -11.85
CA SER A 160 3.49 9.92 -12.44
C SER A 160 3.28 11.35 -12.94
N LEU A 161 3.98 12.32 -12.35
CA LEU A 161 3.93 13.72 -12.76
C LEU A 161 4.82 14.01 -13.98
N LYS A 162 5.87 13.22 -14.18
CA LYS A 162 6.86 13.38 -15.27
C LYS A 162 6.48 12.64 -16.56
N ARG A 163 5.60 11.64 -16.49
CA ARG A 163 5.15 10.80 -17.61
C ARG A 163 3.62 10.73 -17.63
#